data_AF-A0A285X800-F1
#
_entry.id   AF-A0A285X800-F1
#
_cell.length_a   1.000
_cell.length_b   1.000
_cell.length_c   1.000
_cell.angle_alpha   90.00
_cell.angle_beta   90.00
_cell.angle_gamma   90.00
#
_symmetry.space_group_name_H-M   'P 1'
#
loop_
_entity.id
_entity.type
_entity.pdbx_description
1 polymer ?
#
loop_
_entity_poly.entity_id
_entity_poly.type
_entity_poly.pdbx_seq_one_letter_code
_entity_poly.pdbx_strand_id
1 'polypeptide(L)'
;MKTRTTTTALTCLLLIMFIFTGFAQVLPPDSIGEKVYNEYKANGVDQAIAKYQTLKKSETKELTQADLNLVGYKIMNEDKDMMAAEKIFKLNMEEYPQAANPYDSYGDYLVANGKEKEAKEYFKKSAEMSKDSEDEWEKNTLYPQTKGKLAKIDKKHKQMDFLLGDWNIDAIAYEDGAEVMKMKGKDKVKFDDAANSIILHHYNEQGELDGMRIITYDAIDDEFDVAYFSPDRLRGIEVSNMKMKSTGDKQYEFMDSYTNDEGEEMELKHEIRKISDSEMEWIIFEQNDNEEWERVYAMNMTK
;
A
#
# COMPACT_ATOMS: atom_id res chain seq x y z
N MET A 1 12.96 -53.55 12.50
CA MET A 1 13.03 -52.46 11.50
C MET A 1 11.74 -51.66 11.66
N LYS A 2 11.72 -50.50 12.34
CA LYS A 2 12.14 -49.15 11.87
C LYS A 2 11.48 -48.85 10.51
N THR A 3 10.61 -47.85 10.34
CA THR A 3 10.64 -46.48 10.91
C THR A 3 9.25 -45.82 10.86
N ARG A 4 8.98 -44.97 11.85
CA ARG A 4 7.85 -44.03 11.92
C ARG A 4 7.95 -42.95 10.84
N THR A 5 6.81 -42.46 10.37
CA THR A 5 6.63 -41.03 10.09
C THR A 5 5.23 -40.59 10.52
N THR A 6 5.18 -40.05 11.72
CA THR A 6 4.16 -39.09 12.16
C THR A 6 4.49 -37.74 11.56
N THR A 7 3.56 -37.11 10.84
CA THR A 7 3.54 -35.66 10.72
C THR A 7 2.11 -35.14 10.83
N THR A 8 1.85 -34.59 12.00
CA THR A 8 0.78 -33.67 12.38
C THR A 8 0.66 -32.51 11.40
N ALA A 9 -0.50 -32.33 10.76
CA ALA A 9 -0.92 -31.06 10.20
C ALA A 9 -1.68 -30.29 11.30
N LEU A 10 -0.92 -29.78 12.27
CA LEU A 10 -1.39 -28.78 13.21
C LEU A 10 -1.11 -27.40 12.59
N THR A 11 -1.98 -26.43 12.88
CA THR A 11 -1.77 -24.99 12.75
C THR A 11 -1.72 -24.37 11.33
N CYS A 12 -2.90 -24.11 10.77
CA CYS A 12 -3.14 -22.91 9.94
C CYS A 12 -3.78 -21.80 10.80
N LEU A 13 -3.19 -21.51 11.96
CA LEU A 13 -3.29 -20.17 12.54
C LEU A 13 -2.17 -19.36 11.87
N LEU A 14 -2.45 -18.88 10.65
CA LEU A 14 -1.71 -17.75 10.11
C LEU A 14 -2.07 -16.58 11.02
N LEU A 15 -1.21 -16.40 12.04
CA LEU A 15 -1.03 -15.13 12.70
C LEU A 15 -0.96 -14.07 11.61
N ILE A 16 -1.99 -13.23 11.55
CA ILE A 16 -1.86 -11.86 11.09
C ILE A 16 -0.97 -11.19 12.15
N MET A 17 0.32 -11.52 12.13
CA MET A 17 1.32 -10.58 12.59
C MET A 17 1.23 -9.48 11.56
N PHE A 18 0.54 -8.39 11.95
CA PHE A 18 0.96 -7.07 11.53
C PHE A 18 2.48 -7.11 11.46
N ILE A 19 3.02 -6.82 10.28
CA ILE A 19 4.44 -6.58 10.09
C ILE A 19 4.72 -5.35 10.97
N PHE A 20 4.91 -5.60 12.26
CA PHE A 20 5.77 -4.82 13.12
C PHE A 20 7.09 -4.90 12.39
N THR A 21 7.41 -3.83 11.65
CA THR A 21 8.79 -3.49 11.41
C THR A 21 9.40 -3.38 12.81
N GLY A 22 9.96 -4.51 13.26
CA GLY A 22 10.64 -4.66 14.51
C GLY A 22 11.91 -3.84 14.47
N PHE A 23 11.77 -2.54 14.70
CA PHE A 23 12.60 -1.95 15.72
C PHE A 23 11.90 -2.28 17.02
N ALA A 24 12.40 -3.29 17.72
CA ALA A 24 12.27 -3.28 19.17
C ALA A 24 12.92 -1.97 19.63
N GLN A 25 12.13 -0.91 19.69
CA GLN A 25 12.52 0.37 20.24
C GLN A 25 12.48 0.20 21.76
N VAL A 26 13.47 -0.54 22.26
CA VAL A 26 13.68 -0.71 23.69
C VAL A 26 13.98 0.67 24.24
N LEU A 27 13.12 1.16 25.14
CA LEU A 27 13.42 2.35 25.92
C LEU A 27 14.82 2.18 26.52
N PRO A 28 15.76 3.11 26.26
CA PRO A 28 17.09 3.00 26.83
C PRO A 28 16.98 2.89 28.36
N PRO A 29 17.79 2.03 29.00
CA PRO A 29 17.88 1.99 30.45
C PRO A 29 18.12 3.41 31.00
N ASP A 30 17.36 3.80 32.01
CA ASP A 30 17.35 5.11 32.65
C ASP A 30 16.85 6.29 31.80
N SER A 31 16.23 6.03 30.65
CA SER A 31 15.55 7.06 29.85
C SER A 31 14.37 7.68 30.60
N ILE A 32 14.03 8.91 30.25
CA ILE A 32 12.84 9.57 30.82
C ILE A 32 11.58 8.77 30.46
N GLY A 33 11.48 8.23 29.24
CA GLY A 33 10.40 7.33 28.84
C GLY A 33 10.29 6.08 29.73
N GLU A 34 11.41 5.45 30.10
CA GLU A 34 11.39 4.31 31.03
C GLU A 34 10.90 4.70 32.43
N LYS A 35 11.34 5.85 32.95
CA LYS A 35 10.84 6.37 34.25
C LYS A 35 9.33 6.61 34.21
N VAL A 36 8.80 7.15 33.12
CA VAL A 36 7.36 7.36 32.92
C VAL A 36 6.62 6.02 32.83
N TYR A 37 7.15 5.07 32.06
CA TYR A 37 6.56 3.74 31.93
C TYR A 37 6.55 2.98 33.27
N ASN A 38 7.64 3.02 34.04
CA ASN A 38 7.71 2.40 35.36
C ASN A 38 6.74 3.04 36.36
N GLU A 39 6.54 4.35 36.29
CA GLU A 39 5.51 5.03 37.09
C GLU A 39 4.10 4.54 36.71
N TYR A 40 3.83 4.37 35.42
CA TYR A 40 2.58 3.78 34.95
C TYR A 40 2.38 2.36 35.54
N LYS A 41 3.42 1.52 35.50
CA LYS A 41 3.34 0.15 36.06
C LYS A 41 3.09 0.14 37.57
N ALA A 42 3.61 1.12 38.30
CA ALA A 42 3.46 1.21 39.75
C ALA A 42 2.11 1.82 40.17
N ASN A 43 1.70 2.91 39.50
CA ASN A 43 0.68 3.82 40.03
C ASN A 43 -0.38 4.24 38.99
N GLY A 44 -0.32 3.69 37.76
CA GLY A 44 -1.27 3.98 36.69
C GLY A 44 -0.95 5.24 35.89
N VAL A 45 -1.68 5.41 34.79
CA VAL A 45 -1.38 6.41 33.75
C VAL A 45 -1.44 7.86 34.24
N ASP A 46 -2.34 8.20 35.14
CA ASP A 46 -2.45 9.59 35.63
C ASP A 46 -1.21 10.01 36.42
N GLN A 47 -0.63 9.09 37.20
CA GLN A 47 0.64 9.32 37.89
C GLN A 47 1.82 9.34 36.92
N ALA A 48 1.81 8.50 35.88
CA ALA A 48 2.81 8.54 34.82
C ALA A 48 2.84 9.89 34.09
N ILE A 49 1.68 10.47 33.79
CA ILE A 49 1.55 11.79 33.17
C ILE A 49 2.07 12.89 34.12
N ALA A 50 1.71 12.83 35.41
CA ALA A 50 2.24 13.78 36.40
C ALA A 50 3.77 13.67 36.55
N LYS A 51 4.29 12.44 36.49
CA LYS A 51 5.74 12.16 36.51
C LYS A 51 6.42 12.75 35.28
N TYR A 52 5.86 12.55 34.09
CA TYR A 52 6.33 13.18 32.86
C TYR A 52 6.45 14.70 33.01
N GLN A 53 5.37 15.36 33.44
CA GLN A 53 5.34 16.82 33.62
C GLN A 53 6.38 17.33 34.62
N THR A 54 6.68 16.52 35.65
CA THR A 54 7.72 16.83 36.62
C THR A 54 9.11 16.69 36.01
N LEU A 55 9.38 15.57 35.33
CA LEU A 55 10.68 15.29 34.71
C LEU A 55 11.03 16.33 33.63
N LYS A 56 10.03 16.73 32.81
CA LYS A 56 10.17 17.79 31.80
C LYS A 56 10.69 19.12 32.38
N LYS A 57 10.32 19.45 33.61
CA LYS A 57 10.73 20.71 34.28
C LYS A 57 12.09 20.62 34.95
N SER A 58 12.53 19.42 35.33
CA SER A 58 13.66 19.23 36.25
C SER A 58 14.95 18.73 35.60
N GLU A 59 14.88 18.05 34.45
CA GLU A 59 16.05 17.42 33.84
C GLU A 59 16.69 18.27 32.74
N THR A 60 18.02 18.18 32.63
CA THR A 60 18.82 18.81 31.56
C THR A 60 18.74 18.04 30.24
N LYS A 61 18.23 16.80 30.26
CA LYS A 61 17.96 16.00 29.07
C LYS A 61 16.54 16.25 28.59
N GLU A 62 16.41 16.56 27.31
CA GLU A 62 15.12 16.77 26.67
C GLU A 62 14.42 15.42 26.48
N LEU A 63 13.18 15.32 26.97
CA LEU A 63 12.29 14.23 26.55
C LEU A 63 11.80 14.54 25.14
N THR A 64 11.71 13.51 24.30
CA THR A 64 11.34 13.66 22.89
C THR A 64 9.97 13.05 22.60
N GLN A 65 9.36 13.46 21.49
CA GLN A 65 8.14 12.82 20.98
C GLN A 65 8.30 11.29 20.87
N ALA A 66 9.50 10.82 20.52
CA ALA A 66 9.77 9.40 20.39
C ALA A 66 9.66 8.68 21.74
N ASP A 67 10.17 9.25 22.83
CA ASP A 67 10.09 8.64 24.16
C ASP A 67 8.64 8.43 24.62
N LEU A 68 7.77 9.44 24.49
CA LEU A 68 6.34 9.29 24.81
C LEU A 68 5.65 8.29 23.90
N ASN A 69 6.05 8.27 22.62
CA ASN A 69 5.49 7.33 21.66
C ASN A 69 5.79 5.88 22.07
N LEU A 70 7.03 5.62 22.49
CA LEU A 70 7.45 4.31 23.01
C LEU A 70 6.65 3.89 24.24
N VAL A 71 6.42 4.82 25.17
CA VAL A 71 5.57 4.54 26.34
C VAL A 71 4.17 4.13 25.89
N GLY A 72 3.56 4.87 24.96
CA GLY A 72 2.23 4.56 24.42
C GLY A 72 2.18 3.18 23.77
N TYR A 73 3.15 2.85 22.92
CA TYR A 73 3.25 1.53 22.29
C TYR A 73 3.49 0.39 23.28
N LYS A 74 4.33 0.57 24.31
CA LYS A 74 4.53 -0.47 25.34
C LYS A 74 3.24 -0.75 26.09
N ILE A 75 2.56 0.30 26.55
CA ILE A 75 1.27 0.18 27.26
C ILE A 75 0.24 -0.52 26.37
N MET A 76 0.14 -0.15 25.09
CA MET A 76 -0.80 -0.75 24.14
C MET A 76 -0.45 -2.22 23.83
N ASN A 77 0.81 -2.51 23.51
CA ASN A 77 1.21 -3.79 22.93
C ASN A 77 1.61 -4.83 23.97
N GLU A 78 2.31 -4.43 25.03
CA GLU A 78 2.78 -5.33 26.09
C GLU A 78 1.71 -5.47 27.18
N ASP A 79 1.17 -4.35 27.66
CA ASP A 79 0.22 -4.36 28.77
C ASP A 79 -1.24 -4.52 28.34
N LYS A 80 -1.54 -4.28 27.06
CA LYS A 80 -2.91 -4.31 26.51
C LYS A 80 -3.87 -3.32 27.18
N ASP A 81 -3.35 -2.24 27.77
CA ASP A 81 -4.16 -1.18 28.39
C ASP A 81 -4.44 -0.07 27.37
N MET A 82 -5.49 -0.25 26.58
CA MET A 82 -5.88 0.70 25.53
C MET A 82 -6.25 2.08 26.10
N MET A 83 -6.84 2.15 27.30
CA MET A 83 -7.24 3.43 27.89
C MET A 83 -6.03 4.25 28.34
N ALA A 84 -5.04 3.61 28.95
CA ALA A 84 -3.80 4.27 29.33
C ALA A 84 -2.98 4.67 28.10
N ALA A 85 -2.88 3.79 27.09
CA ALA A 85 -2.20 4.10 25.84
C ALA A 85 -2.81 5.33 25.15
N GLU A 86 -4.14 5.43 25.09
CA GLU A 86 -4.83 6.57 24.51
C GLU A 86 -4.41 7.90 25.16
N LYS A 87 -4.35 7.94 26.50
CA LYS A 87 -3.96 9.14 27.23
C LYS A 87 -2.50 9.53 26.93
N ILE A 88 -1.60 8.56 26.80
CA ILE A 88 -0.19 8.82 26.47
C ILE A 88 -0.03 9.30 25.03
N PHE A 89 -0.71 8.69 24.05
CA PHE A 89 -0.66 9.17 22.67
C PHE A 89 -1.26 10.58 22.52
N LYS A 90 -2.36 10.87 23.23
CA LYS A 90 -2.95 12.22 23.26
C LYS A 90 -2.00 13.24 23.87
N LEU A 91 -1.37 12.91 25.01
CA LEU A 91 -0.33 13.73 25.60
C LEU A 91 0.80 14.01 24.61
N ASN A 92 1.25 13.00 23.86
CA ASN A 92 2.32 13.19 22.87
C ASN A 92 1.92 14.20 21.76
N MET A 93 0.68 14.13 21.25
CA MET A 93 0.18 15.12 20.30
C MET A 93 0.06 16.54 20.90
N GLU A 94 -0.31 16.65 22.17
CA GLU A 94 -0.39 17.95 22.88
C GLU A 94 1.00 18.57 23.08
N GLU A 95 1.99 17.74 23.39
CA GLU A 95 3.36 18.16 23.68
C GLU A 95 4.16 18.48 22.42
N TYR A 96 3.88 17.76 21.32
CA TYR A 96 4.57 17.90 20.04
C TYR A 96 3.58 18.10 18.88
N PRO A 97 2.81 19.19 18.89
CA PRO A 97 1.74 19.39 17.92
C PRO A 97 2.23 19.62 16.48
N GLN A 98 3.53 19.91 16.31
CA GLN A 98 4.20 20.12 15.01
C GLN A 98 4.98 18.90 14.52
N ALA A 99 5.11 17.85 15.32
CA ALA A 99 5.72 16.59 14.88
C ALA A 99 4.65 15.71 14.22
N ALA A 100 5.00 15.03 13.13
CA ALA A 100 4.08 14.17 12.39
C ALA A 100 3.89 12.80 13.08
N ASN A 101 4.92 12.29 13.76
CA ASN A 101 4.94 10.96 14.37
C ASN A 101 3.84 10.73 15.45
N PRO A 102 3.57 11.68 16.37
CA PRO A 102 2.47 11.53 17.33
C PRO A 102 1.10 11.31 16.68
N TYR A 103 0.83 11.97 15.55
CA TYR A 103 -0.44 11.81 14.83
C TYR A 103 -0.52 10.46 14.13
N ASP A 104 0.55 10.01 13.46
CA ASP A 104 0.60 8.66 12.87
C ASP A 104 0.40 7.59 13.94
N SER A 105 1.06 7.72 15.09
CA SER A 105 0.97 6.73 16.16
C SER A 105 -0.37 6.72 16.88
N TYR A 106 -1.05 7.87 16.99
CA TYR A 106 -2.45 7.88 17.40
C TYR A 106 -3.37 7.23 16.35
N GLY A 107 -3.04 7.37 15.06
CA GLY A 107 -3.67 6.59 13.98
C GLY A 107 -3.54 5.08 14.19
N ASP A 108 -2.35 4.59 14.54
CA ASP A 108 -2.12 3.17 14.84
C ASP A 108 -2.94 2.70 16.05
N TYR A 109 -3.01 3.51 17.12
CA TYR A 109 -3.91 3.26 18.26
C TYR A 109 -5.37 3.12 17.83
N LEU A 110 -5.85 4.03 16.97
CA LEU A 110 -7.21 4.00 16.46
C LEU A 110 -7.49 2.75 15.62
N VAL A 111 -6.55 2.33 14.76
CA VAL A 111 -6.66 1.06 14.02
C VAL A 111 -6.74 -0.11 14.99
N ALA A 112 -5.85 -0.19 15.98
CA ALA A 112 -5.86 -1.23 16.99
C ALA A 112 -7.16 -1.27 17.81
N ASN A 113 -7.84 -0.12 17.94
CA ASN A 113 -9.14 0.02 18.60
C ASN A 113 -10.34 -0.13 17.64
N GLY A 114 -10.13 -0.57 16.40
CA GLY A 114 -11.19 -0.80 15.41
C GLY A 114 -11.81 0.47 14.81
N LYS A 115 -11.15 1.62 14.94
CA LYS A 115 -11.63 2.95 14.50
C LYS A 115 -10.93 3.42 13.24
N GLU A 116 -10.86 2.59 12.20
CA GLU A 116 -10.11 2.85 10.96
C GLU A 116 -10.51 4.17 10.26
N LYS A 117 -11.79 4.53 10.27
CA LYS A 117 -12.27 5.80 9.68
C LYS A 117 -11.68 7.02 10.39
N GLU A 118 -11.56 6.96 11.71
CA GLU A 118 -10.95 8.03 12.51
C GLU A 118 -9.43 8.02 12.29
N ALA A 119 -8.81 6.84 12.29
CA ALA A 119 -7.39 6.66 12.05
C ALA A 119 -6.94 7.29 10.72
N LYS A 120 -7.75 7.13 9.67
CA LYS A 120 -7.50 7.73 8.34
C LYS A 120 -7.27 9.25 8.42
N GLU A 121 -8.03 9.97 9.22
CA GLU A 121 -7.89 11.43 9.34
C GLU A 121 -6.57 11.82 10.01
N TYR A 122 -6.13 11.04 11.01
CA TYR A 122 -4.84 11.24 11.66
C TYR A 122 -3.65 10.87 10.77
N PHE A 123 -3.74 9.78 10.00
CA PHE A 123 -2.72 9.42 9.03
C PHE A 123 -2.62 10.45 7.90
N LYS A 124 -3.74 10.97 7.38
CA LYS A 124 -3.71 12.07 6.40
C LYS A 124 -2.96 13.28 6.94
N LYS A 125 -3.28 13.68 8.17
CA LYS A 125 -2.61 14.81 8.84
C LYS A 125 -1.11 14.53 9.00
N SER A 126 -0.73 13.34 9.45
CA SER A 126 0.67 12.97 9.59
C SER A 126 1.40 12.97 8.25
N ALA A 127 0.79 12.45 7.17
CA ALA A 127 1.37 12.45 5.83
C ALA A 127 1.55 13.87 5.29
N GLU A 128 0.58 14.76 5.49
CA GLU A 128 0.68 16.17 5.09
C GLU A 128 1.83 16.89 5.81
N MET A 129 2.00 16.61 7.11
CA MET A 129 3.09 17.19 7.91
C MET A 129 4.47 16.61 7.57
N SER A 130 4.55 15.31 7.28
CA SER A 130 5.84 14.61 7.09
C SER A 130 6.41 14.76 5.68
N LYS A 131 5.57 14.94 4.64
CA LYS A 131 6.00 15.00 3.23
C LYS A 131 7.17 15.96 2.97
N ASP A 132 7.11 17.14 3.59
CA ASP A 132 8.10 18.21 3.42
C ASP A 132 8.74 18.63 4.77
N SER A 133 8.76 17.71 5.76
CA SER A 133 9.36 17.96 7.07
C SER A 133 10.86 18.20 6.97
N GLU A 134 11.39 19.12 7.80
CA GLU A 134 12.83 19.33 7.98
C GLU A 134 13.48 18.15 8.71
N ASP A 135 12.69 17.36 9.45
CA ASP A 135 13.15 16.10 10.04
C ASP A 135 13.25 15.03 8.93
N GLU A 136 14.49 14.66 8.58
CA GLU A 136 14.76 13.66 7.55
C GLU A 136 14.13 12.30 7.83
N TRP A 137 13.96 11.92 9.09
CA TRP A 137 13.31 10.67 9.44
C TRP A 137 11.80 10.76 9.17
N GLU A 138 11.16 11.87 9.52
CA GLU A 138 9.75 12.06 9.18
C GLU A 138 9.53 12.04 7.67
N LYS A 139 10.38 12.75 6.92
CA LYS A 139 10.27 12.84 5.46
C LYS A 139 10.55 11.52 4.74
N ASN A 140 11.64 10.85 5.08
CA ASN A 140 12.13 9.71 4.29
C ASN A 140 11.67 8.36 4.84
N THR A 141 11.21 8.31 6.10
CA THR A 141 10.77 7.06 6.74
C THR A 141 9.30 7.10 7.12
N LEU A 142 8.86 8.10 7.89
CA LEU A 142 7.47 8.16 8.35
C LEU A 142 6.49 8.38 7.21
N TYR A 143 6.73 9.36 6.32
CA TYR A 143 5.83 9.67 5.21
C TYR A 143 5.52 8.45 4.32
N PRO A 144 6.51 7.68 3.83
CA PRO A 144 6.26 6.43 3.10
C PRO A 144 5.45 5.40 3.90
N GLN A 145 5.76 5.23 5.19
CA GLN A 145 5.03 4.31 6.07
C GLN A 145 3.56 4.72 6.22
N THR A 146 3.31 6.01 6.49
CA THR A 146 1.97 6.58 6.64
C THR A 146 1.16 6.44 5.35
N LYS A 147 1.77 6.68 4.18
CA LYS A 147 1.09 6.43 2.89
C LYS A 147 0.73 4.95 2.72
N GLY A 148 1.63 4.03 3.08
CA GLY A 148 1.33 2.60 3.09
C GLY A 148 0.14 2.24 3.99
N LYS A 149 0.01 2.86 5.16
CA LYS A 149 -1.13 2.68 6.07
C LYS A 149 -2.44 3.21 5.47
N LEU A 150 -2.42 4.42 4.90
CA LEU A 150 -3.56 5.00 4.20
C LEU A 150 -4.04 4.12 3.05
N ALA A 151 -3.11 3.63 2.23
CA ALA A 151 -3.39 2.73 1.13
C ALA A 151 -4.07 1.43 1.57
N LYS A 152 -3.67 0.87 2.70
CA LYS A 152 -4.29 -0.32 3.29
C LYS A 152 -5.71 -0.05 3.76
N ILE A 153 -5.92 1.05 4.49
CA ILE A 153 -7.26 1.46 4.96
C ILE A 153 -8.21 1.67 3.78
N ASP A 154 -7.72 2.33 2.73
CA ASP A 154 -8.51 2.63 1.54
C ASP A 154 -8.62 1.45 0.57
N LYS A 155 -7.93 0.34 0.86
CA LYS A 155 -7.85 -0.85 0.01
C LYS A 155 -7.44 -0.49 -1.42
N LYS A 156 -6.49 0.45 -1.56
CA LYS A 156 -5.97 0.92 -2.85
C LYS A 156 -5.41 -0.22 -3.71
N HIS A 157 -4.71 -1.16 -3.08
CA HIS A 157 -4.24 -2.42 -3.70
C HIS A 157 -5.34 -3.29 -4.33
N LYS A 158 -6.62 -3.04 -4.04
CA LYS A 158 -7.78 -3.76 -4.56
C LYS A 158 -8.59 -2.98 -5.59
N GLN A 159 -8.14 -1.78 -5.97
CA GLN A 159 -8.89 -0.94 -6.92
C GLN A 159 -9.03 -1.59 -8.30
N MET A 160 -8.14 -2.52 -8.64
CA MET A 160 -8.17 -3.30 -9.89
C MET A 160 -8.81 -4.70 -9.73
N ASP A 161 -9.46 -5.01 -8.60
CA ASP A 161 -10.12 -6.31 -8.36
C ASP A 161 -11.21 -6.62 -9.40
N PHE A 162 -11.72 -5.61 -10.10
CA PHE A 162 -12.69 -5.81 -11.18
C PHE A 162 -12.10 -6.54 -12.39
N LEU A 163 -10.77 -6.61 -12.53
CA LEU A 163 -10.09 -7.39 -13.55
C LEU A 163 -10.05 -8.89 -13.23
N LEU A 164 -10.32 -9.29 -11.98
CA LEU A 164 -10.17 -10.68 -11.55
C LEU A 164 -11.14 -11.63 -12.28
N GLY A 165 -10.60 -12.78 -12.68
CA GLY A 165 -11.33 -13.85 -13.36
C GLY A 165 -10.63 -14.34 -14.63
N ASP A 166 -11.30 -15.30 -15.25
CA ASP A 166 -10.91 -15.85 -16.55
C ASP A 166 -11.74 -15.17 -17.63
N TRP A 167 -11.07 -14.55 -18.59
CA TRP A 167 -11.70 -13.75 -19.65
C TRP A 167 -11.38 -14.34 -21.02
N ASN A 168 -12.37 -14.38 -21.91
CA ASN A 168 -12.19 -14.51 -23.34
C ASN A 168 -12.10 -13.10 -23.94
N ILE A 169 -11.17 -12.88 -24.84
CA ILE A 169 -10.90 -11.59 -25.45
C ILE A 169 -11.18 -11.66 -26.95
N ASP A 170 -12.01 -10.75 -27.44
CA ASP A 170 -12.10 -10.40 -28.86
C ASP A 170 -11.47 -9.00 -29.03
N ALA A 171 -10.31 -8.94 -29.67
CA ALA A 171 -9.51 -7.74 -29.83
C ALA A 171 -9.44 -7.28 -31.29
N ILE A 172 -9.36 -5.96 -31.49
CA ILE A 172 -9.14 -5.30 -32.77
C ILE A 172 -7.94 -4.37 -32.62
N ALA A 173 -6.94 -4.53 -33.49
CA ALA A 173 -5.82 -3.62 -33.62
C ALA A 173 -6.13 -2.57 -34.69
N TYR A 174 -5.62 -1.36 -34.48
CA TYR A 174 -5.82 -0.20 -35.33
C TYR A 174 -4.48 0.42 -35.74
N GLU A 175 -4.43 0.94 -36.96
CA GLU A 175 -3.30 1.72 -37.50
C GLU A 175 -3.91 2.86 -38.33
N ASP A 176 -3.49 4.11 -38.10
CA ASP A 176 -4.05 5.31 -38.73
C ASP A 176 -5.60 5.39 -38.64
N GLY A 177 -6.17 4.90 -37.54
CA GLY A 177 -7.61 4.84 -37.29
C GLY A 177 -8.38 3.75 -38.07
N ALA A 178 -7.71 2.93 -38.88
CA ALA A 178 -8.32 1.81 -39.61
C ALA A 178 -8.14 0.48 -38.87
N GLU A 179 -9.12 -0.41 -38.94
CA GLU A 179 -8.99 -1.78 -38.42
C GLU A 179 -8.00 -2.57 -39.29
N VAL A 180 -6.91 -3.06 -38.68
CA VAL A 180 -5.86 -3.81 -39.41
C VAL A 180 -5.83 -5.29 -39.05
N MET A 181 -6.23 -5.66 -37.83
CA MET A 181 -6.18 -7.04 -37.36
C MET A 181 -7.28 -7.33 -36.35
N LYS A 182 -7.81 -8.56 -36.39
CA LYS A 182 -8.69 -9.10 -35.34
C LYS A 182 -8.01 -10.29 -34.69
N MET A 183 -8.02 -10.31 -33.37
CA MET A 183 -7.33 -11.32 -32.57
C MET A 183 -8.30 -11.86 -31.53
N LYS A 184 -8.07 -13.11 -31.14
CA LYS A 184 -8.73 -13.72 -30.01
C LYS A 184 -7.71 -14.22 -29.01
N GLY A 185 -8.07 -14.19 -27.75
CA GLY A 185 -7.21 -14.65 -26.68
C GLY A 185 -7.97 -14.94 -25.41
N LYS A 186 -7.23 -15.27 -24.36
CA LYS A 186 -7.78 -15.44 -23.02
C LYS A 186 -6.84 -14.85 -22.00
N ASP A 187 -7.41 -14.18 -21.00
CA ASP A 187 -6.67 -13.71 -19.84
C ASP A 187 -7.11 -14.48 -18.60
N LYS A 188 -6.14 -14.90 -17.78
CA LYS A 188 -6.40 -15.43 -16.44
C LYS A 188 -5.83 -14.48 -15.41
N VAL A 189 -6.70 -13.83 -14.67
CA VAL A 189 -6.34 -12.78 -13.71
C VAL A 189 -6.65 -13.24 -12.30
N LYS A 190 -5.64 -13.27 -11.44
CA LYS A 190 -5.78 -13.61 -10.02
C LYS A 190 -5.09 -12.58 -9.14
N PHE A 191 -5.63 -12.38 -7.94
CA PHE A 191 -4.94 -11.68 -6.88
C PHE A 191 -4.15 -12.70 -6.07
N ASP A 192 -2.87 -12.43 -5.84
CA ASP A 192 -2.02 -13.22 -4.94
C ASP A 192 -1.90 -12.48 -3.60
N ASP A 193 -2.57 -13.00 -2.57
CA ASP A 193 -2.58 -12.37 -1.24
C ASP A 193 -1.19 -12.33 -0.58
N ALA A 194 -0.30 -13.28 -0.92
CA ALA A 194 1.04 -13.34 -0.34
C ALA A 194 1.97 -12.32 -0.99
N ALA A 195 1.86 -12.13 -2.31
CA ALA A 195 2.57 -11.10 -3.04
C ALA A 195 1.91 -9.71 -2.93
N ASN A 196 0.63 -9.65 -2.54
CA ASN A 196 -0.21 -8.45 -2.61
C ASN A 196 -0.19 -7.85 -4.03
N SER A 197 -0.34 -8.70 -5.04
CA SER A 197 -0.23 -8.32 -6.45
C SER A 197 -1.27 -9.02 -7.31
N ILE A 198 -1.70 -8.35 -8.38
CA ILE A 198 -2.45 -8.99 -9.45
C ILE A 198 -1.47 -9.71 -10.37
N ILE A 199 -1.74 -10.97 -10.66
CA ILE A 199 -1.00 -11.78 -11.63
C ILE A 199 -1.94 -12.12 -12.77
N LEU A 200 -1.55 -11.73 -13.97
CA LEU A 200 -2.33 -11.86 -15.18
C LEU A 200 -1.54 -12.68 -16.20
N HIS A 201 -2.13 -13.78 -16.68
CA HIS A 201 -1.54 -14.60 -17.74
C HIS A 201 -2.34 -14.40 -19.02
N HIS A 202 -1.64 -14.07 -20.10
CA HIS A 202 -2.21 -13.93 -21.43
C HIS A 202 -2.03 -15.23 -22.21
N TYR A 203 -3.08 -15.64 -22.92
CA TYR A 203 -3.06 -16.78 -23.82
C TYR A 203 -3.58 -16.38 -25.20
N ASN A 204 -2.92 -16.86 -26.24
CA ASN A 204 -3.38 -16.67 -27.62
C ASN A 204 -4.62 -17.53 -27.94
N GLU A 205 -5.15 -17.44 -29.16
CA GLU A 205 -6.33 -18.20 -29.61
C GLU A 205 -6.12 -19.72 -29.53
N GLN A 206 -4.88 -20.20 -29.70
CA GLN A 206 -4.50 -21.61 -29.60
C GLN A 206 -4.40 -22.09 -28.14
N GLY A 207 -4.47 -21.18 -27.16
CA GLY A 207 -4.36 -21.47 -25.74
C GLY A 207 -2.92 -21.60 -25.25
N GLU A 208 -1.95 -21.13 -26.03
CA GLU A 208 -0.54 -21.06 -25.65
C GLU A 208 -0.29 -19.77 -24.87
N LEU A 209 0.65 -19.81 -23.92
CA LEU A 209 0.99 -18.64 -23.11
C LEU A 209 1.67 -17.59 -24.00
N ASP A 210 1.10 -16.40 -24.05
CA ASP A 210 1.53 -15.28 -24.89
C ASP A 210 2.11 -14.11 -24.06
N GLY A 211 1.96 -14.17 -22.74
CA GLY A 211 2.57 -13.20 -21.85
C GLY A 211 2.12 -13.33 -20.40
N MET A 212 2.76 -12.56 -19.54
CA MET A 212 2.39 -12.45 -18.12
C MET A 212 2.60 -11.02 -17.65
N ARG A 213 1.66 -10.49 -16.85
CA ARG A 213 1.78 -9.23 -16.13
C ARG A 213 1.70 -9.45 -14.63
N ILE A 214 2.52 -8.73 -13.88
CA ILE A 214 2.40 -8.57 -12.43
C ILE A 214 2.14 -7.10 -12.16
N ILE A 215 1.11 -6.80 -11.37
CA ILE A 215 0.71 -5.43 -11.03
C ILE A 215 0.67 -5.32 -9.51
N THR A 216 1.43 -4.39 -8.95
CA THR A 216 1.46 -4.10 -7.52
C THR A 216 1.20 -2.62 -7.28
N TYR A 217 0.52 -2.28 -6.19
CA TYR A 217 0.24 -0.89 -5.87
C TYR A 217 1.39 -0.29 -5.05
N ASP A 218 2.02 0.76 -5.58
CA ASP A 218 2.96 1.58 -4.83
C ASP A 218 2.20 2.69 -4.09
N ALA A 219 2.16 2.55 -2.77
CA ALA A 219 1.54 3.53 -1.91
C ALA A 219 2.33 4.85 -1.82
N ILE A 220 3.64 4.84 -2.06
CA ILE A 220 4.51 6.03 -1.98
C ILE A 220 4.18 6.98 -3.12
N ASP A 221 4.08 6.45 -4.34
CA ASP A 221 3.82 7.25 -5.53
C ASP A 221 2.33 7.32 -5.92
N ASP A 222 1.45 6.58 -5.23
CA ASP A 222 0.00 6.47 -5.51
C ASP A 222 -0.28 6.01 -6.95
N GLU A 223 0.43 4.96 -7.36
CA GLU A 223 0.38 4.36 -8.68
C GLU A 223 0.55 2.85 -8.59
N PHE A 224 0.56 2.17 -9.74
CA PHE A 224 0.80 0.74 -9.84
C PHE A 224 2.09 0.49 -10.59
N ASP A 225 3.01 -0.25 -9.99
CA ASP A 225 4.14 -0.83 -10.72
C ASP A 225 3.65 -2.03 -11.52
N VAL A 226 4.08 -2.09 -12.77
CA VAL A 226 3.76 -3.17 -13.70
C VAL A 226 5.05 -3.81 -14.19
N ALA A 227 5.09 -5.14 -14.15
CA ALA A 227 6.12 -5.92 -14.80
C ALA A 227 5.47 -6.84 -15.85
N TYR A 228 5.89 -6.70 -17.11
CA TYR A 228 5.42 -7.48 -18.23
C TYR A 228 6.51 -8.41 -18.77
N PHE A 229 6.11 -9.64 -19.08
CA PHE A 229 6.94 -10.70 -19.62
C PHE A 229 6.29 -11.18 -20.92
N SER A 230 7.03 -11.13 -22.03
CA SER A 230 6.62 -11.70 -23.30
C SER A 230 7.57 -12.83 -23.70
N PRO A 231 7.06 -14.03 -24.05
CA PRO A 231 7.90 -15.14 -24.50
C PRO A 231 8.53 -14.87 -25.87
N ASP A 232 7.87 -14.06 -26.71
CA ASP A 232 8.29 -13.77 -28.08
C ASP A 232 9.27 -12.60 -28.17
N ARG A 233 9.33 -11.75 -27.12
CA ARG A 233 10.31 -10.66 -27.02
C ARG A 233 11.41 -11.03 -26.04
N LEU A 234 12.59 -11.38 -26.57
CA LEU A 234 13.80 -11.64 -25.76
C LEU A 234 14.43 -10.34 -25.18
N ARG A 235 13.60 -9.37 -24.78
CA ARG A 235 14.02 -8.06 -24.21
C ARG A 235 14.07 -8.05 -22.69
N GLY A 236 13.71 -9.15 -22.03
CA GLY A 236 13.69 -9.25 -20.57
C GLY A 236 12.35 -8.83 -19.99
N ILE A 237 12.38 -8.15 -18.84
CA ILE A 237 11.19 -7.65 -18.14
C ILE A 237 10.95 -6.22 -18.59
N GLU A 238 9.79 -5.96 -19.19
CA GLU A 238 9.32 -4.62 -19.50
C GLU A 238 8.64 -4.08 -18.24
N VAL A 239 9.08 -2.92 -17.75
CA VAL A 239 8.53 -2.29 -16.53
C VAL A 239 7.84 -0.98 -16.87
N SER A 240 6.74 -0.70 -16.18
CA SER A 240 5.99 0.54 -16.35
C SER A 240 5.29 0.96 -15.06
N ASN A 241 4.88 2.21 -15.01
CA ASN A 241 4.22 2.83 -13.88
C ASN A 241 2.85 3.36 -14.30
N MET A 242 1.80 2.92 -13.61
CA MET A 242 0.43 3.14 -14.04
C MET A 242 -0.39 3.94 -13.02
N LYS A 243 -0.88 5.11 -13.43
CA LYS A 243 -1.79 5.93 -12.62
C LYS A 243 -3.23 5.70 -13.02
N MET A 244 -4.07 5.39 -12.04
CA MET A 244 -5.49 5.12 -12.23
C MET A 244 -6.35 6.30 -11.78
N LYS A 245 -7.35 6.67 -12.59
CA LYS A 245 -8.42 7.58 -12.19
C LYS A 245 -9.79 6.99 -12.54
N SER A 246 -10.78 7.18 -11.66
CA SER A 246 -12.18 6.87 -11.98
C SER A 246 -12.81 8.06 -12.69
N THR A 247 -13.33 7.85 -13.89
CA THR A 247 -13.91 8.89 -14.76
C THR A 247 -15.44 8.87 -14.77
N GLY A 248 -16.06 7.87 -14.15
CA GLY A 248 -17.51 7.70 -14.02
C GLY A 248 -17.86 6.39 -13.32
N ASP A 249 -19.16 6.09 -13.22
CA ASP A 249 -19.59 4.79 -12.70
C ASP A 249 -19.06 3.69 -13.62
N LYS A 250 -18.23 2.79 -13.05
CA LYS A 250 -17.59 1.67 -13.74
C LYS A 250 -16.71 2.05 -14.95
N GLN A 251 -16.22 3.29 -14.97
CA GLN A 251 -15.27 3.77 -15.98
C GLN A 251 -13.96 4.17 -15.32
N TYR A 252 -12.88 3.68 -15.90
CA TYR A 252 -11.53 3.82 -15.37
C TYR A 252 -10.61 4.25 -16.51
N GLU A 253 -9.80 5.24 -16.25
CA GLU A 253 -8.70 5.61 -17.14
C GLU A 253 -7.39 5.30 -16.42
N PHE A 254 -6.44 4.73 -17.15
CA PHE A 254 -5.09 4.49 -16.69
C PHE A 254 -4.11 5.20 -17.61
N MET A 255 -3.13 5.88 -17.03
CA MET A 255 -1.96 6.41 -17.72
C MET A 255 -0.78 5.53 -17.36
N ASP A 256 -0.23 4.81 -18.33
CA ASP A 256 0.87 3.87 -18.18
C ASP A 256 2.13 4.46 -18.81
N SER A 257 3.15 4.70 -18.01
CA SER A 257 4.41 5.34 -18.43
C SER A 257 5.54 4.31 -18.41
N TYR A 258 6.33 4.25 -19.48
CA TYR A 258 7.47 3.34 -19.60
C TYR A 258 8.59 3.93 -20.45
N THR A 259 9.82 3.46 -20.24
CA THR A 259 10.96 3.85 -21.08
C THR A 259 11.14 2.84 -22.22
N ASN A 260 11.19 3.32 -23.47
CA ASN A 260 11.44 2.46 -24.64
C ASN A 260 12.92 2.07 -24.78
N ASP A 261 13.24 1.25 -25.79
CA ASP A 261 14.62 0.79 -26.07
C ASP A 261 15.61 1.93 -26.38
N GLU A 262 15.10 3.08 -26.82
CA GLU A 262 15.90 4.27 -27.16
C GLU A 262 16.13 5.17 -25.93
N GLY A 263 15.56 4.82 -24.78
CA GLY A 263 15.64 5.60 -23.55
C GLY A 263 14.64 6.75 -23.48
N GLU A 264 13.62 6.73 -24.34
CA GLU A 264 12.58 7.75 -24.38
C GLU A 264 11.40 7.34 -23.50
N GLU A 265 10.87 8.32 -22.77
CA GLU A 265 9.65 8.14 -21.97
C GLU A 265 8.44 8.12 -22.88
N MET A 266 7.66 7.05 -22.78
CA MET A 266 6.45 6.81 -23.55
C MET A 266 5.26 6.73 -22.61
N GLU A 267 4.08 7.09 -23.11
CA GLU A 267 2.82 6.95 -22.39
C GLU A 267 1.77 6.17 -23.20
N LEU A 268 1.08 5.24 -22.55
CA LEU A 268 -0.15 4.64 -23.03
C LEU A 268 -1.31 5.14 -22.19
N LYS A 269 -2.42 5.45 -22.85
CA LYS A 269 -3.68 5.67 -22.17
C LYS A 269 -4.56 4.44 -22.32
N HIS A 270 -5.08 3.93 -21.22
CA HIS A 270 -6.07 2.87 -21.20
C HIS A 270 -7.41 3.42 -20.74
N GLU A 271 -8.48 3.05 -21.43
CA GLU A 271 -9.85 3.32 -21.00
C GLU A 271 -10.57 1.99 -20.81
N ILE A 272 -10.98 1.69 -19.57
CA ILE A 272 -11.69 0.47 -19.21
C ILE A 272 -13.10 0.82 -18.77
N ARG A 273 -14.09 0.16 -19.40
CA ARG A 273 -15.50 0.25 -19.03
C ARG A 273 -16.00 -1.12 -18.58
N LYS A 274 -16.31 -1.24 -17.30
CA LYS A 274 -16.94 -2.46 -16.74
C LYS A 274 -18.45 -2.41 -17.01
N ILE A 275 -18.90 -3.19 -17.99
CA ILE A 275 -20.33 -3.28 -18.35
C ILE A 275 -21.07 -4.10 -17.28
N SER A 276 -20.55 -5.29 -16.95
CA SER A 276 -21.06 -6.18 -15.91
C SER A 276 -19.92 -6.91 -15.19
N ASP A 277 -20.22 -7.85 -14.29
CA ASP A 277 -19.19 -8.68 -13.66
C ASP A 277 -18.58 -9.72 -14.62
N SER A 278 -19.21 -9.94 -15.77
CA SER A 278 -18.82 -10.90 -16.81
C SER A 278 -18.55 -10.26 -18.17
N GLU A 279 -18.56 -8.91 -18.27
CA GLU A 279 -18.36 -8.19 -19.52
C GLU A 279 -17.66 -6.85 -19.27
N MET A 280 -16.58 -6.59 -20.01
CA MET A 280 -15.89 -5.30 -20.01
C MET A 280 -15.36 -4.94 -21.39
N GLU A 281 -15.17 -3.65 -21.61
CA GLU A 281 -14.46 -3.10 -22.75
C GLU A 281 -13.16 -2.46 -22.27
N TRP A 282 -12.09 -2.65 -23.04
CA TRP A 282 -10.80 -2.03 -22.77
C TRP A 282 -10.20 -1.51 -24.06
N ILE A 283 -9.98 -0.19 -24.12
CA ILE A 283 -9.36 0.50 -25.24
C ILE A 283 -7.99 1.01 -24.82
N ILE A 284 -7.00 0.88 -25.71
CA ILE A 284 -5.64 1.39 -25.52
C ILE A 284 -5.36 2.43 -26.59
N PHE A 285 -4.73 3.51 -26.18
CA PHE A 285 -4.32 4.62 -27.02
C PHE A 285 -2.83 4.89 -26.88
N GLU A 286 -2.21 5.28 -27.99
CA GLU A 286 -0.84 5.79 -28.09
C GLU A 286 -0.88 7.23 -28.59
N GLN A 287 0.13 8.03 -28.27
CA GLN A 287 0.27 9.37 -28.85
C GLN A 287 0.98 9.28 -30.20
N ASN A 288 0.43 9.95 -31.21
CA ASN A 288 1.11 10.15 -32.49
C ASN A 288 2.13 11.30 -32.41
N ASP A 289 2.86 11.54 -33.51
CA ASP A 289 3.85 12.62 -33.63
C ASP A 289 3.29 14.04 -33.38
N ASN A 290 1.95 14.20 -33.40
CA ASN A 290 1.26 15.46 -33.11
C ASN A 290 0.71 15.54 -31.68
N GLU A 291 1.11 14.61 -30.80
CA GLU A 291 0.63 14.47 -29.41
C GLU A 291 -0.87 14.13 -29.28
N GLU A 292 -1.51 13.68 -30.37
CA GLU A 292 -2.90 13.27 -30.36
C GLU A 292 -3.05 11.79 -29.99
N TRP A 293 -4.04 11.48 -29.16
CA TRP A 293 -4.33 10.10 -28.74
C TRP A 293 -5.02 9.32 -29.84
N GLU A 294 -4.33 8.34 -30.39
CA GLU A 294 -4.87 7.43 -31.38
C GLU A 294 -5.15 6.07 -30.77
N ARG A 295 -6.31 5.50 -31.13
CA ARG A 295 -6.67 4.16 -30.70
C ARG A 295 -5.75 3.17 -31.41
N VAL A 296 -5.09 2.32 -30.65
CA VAL A 296 -4.22 1.24 -31.17
C VAL A 296 -4.81 -0.14 -30.92
N TYR A 297 -5.56 -0.31 -29.82
CA TYR A 297 -6.27 -1.56 -29.52
C TYR A 297 -7.64 -1.30 -28.91
N ALA A 298 -8.61 -2.16 -29.24
CA ALA A 298 -9.88 -2.27 -28.54
C ALA A 298 -10.20 -3.74 -28.26
N MET A 299 -10.58 -4.04 -27.02
CA MET A 299 -10.85 -5.38 -26.53
C MET A 299 -12.26 -5.44 -25.93
N ASN A 300 -13.01 -6.45 -26.34
CA ASN A 300 -14.22 -6.88 -25.65
C ASN A 300 -13.87 -8.14 -24.86
N MET A 301 -14.09 -8.12 -23.55
CA MET A 301 -13.73 -9.22 -22.65
C MET A 301 -14.99 -9.82 -22.03
N THR A 302 -15.11 -11.15 -22.06
CA THR A 302 -16.27 -11.89 -21.53
C THR A 302 -15.85 -13.09 -20.68
N LYS A 303 -16.59 -13.39 -19.61
CA LYS A 303 -16.36 -14.59 -18.77
C LYS A 303 -17.12 -15.82 -19.28
#